data_AF-A0A1I4FCQ9-F1
#
_entry.id   AF-A0A1I4FCQ9-F1
#
_cell.length_a   1.000
_cell.length_b   1.000
_cell.length_c   1.000
_cell.angle_alpha   90.00
_cell.angle_beta   90.00
_cell.angle_gamma   90.00
#
_symmetry.space_group_name_H-M   'P 1'
#
loop_
_entity.id
_entity.type
_entity.pdbx_description
1 polymer ?
#
loop_
_entity_poly.entity_id
_entity_poly.type
_entity_poly.pdbx_seq_one_letter_code
_entity_poly.pdbx_strand_id
1 'polypeptide(L)'
;MSTKEFIKEQVEKFSSSFTPEQFTELSKMENSLIILEVPLKDYTLTEIARIVESNNAHITALNVIPISGGEFLLVSLKLDTDDVTVLLRSFERFNYNVVYYFMKEGEVTDKQKERLDELMYYLNM
;
A
#
# COMPACT_ATOMS: atom_id res chain seq x y z
N MET A 1 -15.95 12.52 12.90
CA MET A 1 -15.96 11.29 12.09
C MET A 1 -14.55 11.10 11.57
N SER A 2 -13.87 10.03 11.97
CA SER A 2 -12.42 9.89 11.75
C SER A 2 -12.12 9.46 10.33
N THR A 3 -11.11 10.05 9.69
CA THR A 3 -10.67 9.73 8.32
C THR A 3 -10.41 8.23 8.11
N LYS A 4 -10.03 7.51 9.17
CA LYS A 4 -9.87 6.04 9.17
C LYS A 4 -11.19 5.27 9.06
N GLU A 5 -12.26 5.77 9.66
CA GLU A 5 -13.59 5.16 9.60
C GLU A 5 -14.23 5.39 8.22
N PHE A 6 -13.99 6.54 7.61
CA PHE A 6 -14.42 6.83 6.24
C PHE A 6 -13.72 5.95 5.21
N ILE A 7 -12.40 5.73 5.37
CA ILE A 7 -11.65 4.80 4.53
C ILE A 7 -12.17 3.36 4.73
N LYS A 8 -12.46 2.95 5.97
CA LYS A 8 -13.03 1.63 6.27
C LYS A 8 -14.43 1.44 5.69
N GLU A 9 -15.29 2.45 5.80
CA GLU A 9 -16.67 2.42 5.30
C GLU A 9 -16.71 2.43 3.76
N GLN A 10 -15.80 3.16 3.11
CA GLN A 10 -15.60 3.06 1.67
C GLN A 10 -15.09 1.66 1.32
N VAL A 11 -14.05 1.14 1.96
CA VAL A 11 -13.55 -0.23 1.75
C VAL A 11 -14.66 -1.29 1.96
N GLU A 12 -15.55 -1.11 2.93
CA GLU A 12 -16.71 -2.00 3.16
C GLU A 12 -17.79 -1.88 2.07
N LYS A 13 -18.09 -0.67 1.58
CA LYS A 13 -18.95 -0.47 0.39
C LYS A 13 -18.32 -1.02 -0.90
N PHE A 14 -17.01 -0.99 -0.99
CA PHE A 14 -16.19 -1.53 -2.10
C PHE A 14 -15.98 -3.07 -1.99
N SER A 15 -16.43 -3.72 -0.90
CA SER A 15 -16.28 -5.17 -0.65
C SER A 15 -17.36 -6.05 -1.29
N SER A 16 -18.39 -5.50 -1.93
CA SER A 16 -19.44 -6.34 -2.54
C SER A 16 -18.92 -7.23 -3.69
N SER A 17 -17.66 -7.03 -4.13
CA SER A 17 -16.99 -7.89 -5.11
C SER A 17 -15.61 -8.41 -4.67
N PHE A 18 -15.09 -8.00 -3.52
CA PHE A 18 -13.87 -8.58 -2.94
C PHE A 18 -14.20 -9.02 -1.52
N THR A 19 -14.35 -10.33 -1.34
CA THR A 19 -14.53 -10.87 0.01
C THR A 19 -13.26 -10.58 0.83
N PRO A 20 -13.39 -10.27 2.14
CA PRO A 20 -12.25 -10.16 3.04
C PRO A 20 -11.31 -11.38 3.01
N GLU A 21 -11.84 -12.53 2.61
CA GLU A 21 -11.15 -13.79 2.40
C GLU A 21 -10.16 -13.73 1.21
N GLN A 22 -10.54 -13.13 0.06
CA GLN A 22 -9.64 -12.95 -1.08
C GLN A 22 -8.51 -11.96 -0.76
N PHE A 23 -8.82 -10.90 -0.01
CA PHE A 23 -7.81 -9.96 0.50
C PHE A 23 -6.85 -10.64 1.50
N THR A 24 -7.37 -11.53 2.34
CA THR A 24 -6.59 -12.36 3.28
C THR A 24 -5.76 -13.43 2.58
N GLU A 25 -6.22 -13.95 1.44
CA GLU A 25 -5.47 -14.89 0.61
C GLU A 25 -4.29 -14.21 -0.08
N LEU A 26 -4.49 -12.97 -0.54
CA LEU A 26 -3.44 -12.14 -1.13
C LEU A 26 -2.37 -11.72 -0.09
N SER A 27 -2.76 -11.49 1.17
CA SER A 27 -1.84 -11.17 2.27
C SER A 27 -1.15 -12.38 2.91
N LYS A 28 -1.62 -13.61 2.63
CA LYS A 28 -1.09 -14.85 3.21
C LYS A 28 0.23 -15.34 2.62
N MET A 29 0.72 -14.69 1.57
CA MET A 29 1.93 -15.10 0.88
C MET A 29 3.09 -14.21 1.32
N GLU A 30 4.28 -14.78 1.51
CA GLU A 30 5.48 -14.26 2.18
C GLU A 30 6.14 -12.99 1.57
N ASN A 31 5.37 -12.14 0.91
CA ASN A 31 5.76 -11.07 0.01
C ASN A 31 5.06 -9.77 0.41
N SER A 32 5.73 -8.64 0.22
CA SER A 32 5.12 -7.33 0.49
C SER A 32 4.07 -6.96 -0.56
N LEU A 33 3.10 -6.14 -0.18
CA LEU A 33 1.98 -5.70 -1.03
C LEU A 33 1.87 -4.18 -1.02
N ILE A 34 1.66 -3.58 -2.19
CA ILE A 34 1.33 -2.16 -2.34
C ILE A 34 0.09 -2.03 -3.21
N ILE A 35 -0.84 -1.18 -2.81
CA ILE A 35 -2.01 -0.83 -3.62
C ILE A 35 -1.93 0.65 -3.95
N LEU A 36 -1.93 0.95 -5.24
CA LEU A 36 -1.92 2.29 -5.80
C LEU A 36 -3.29 2.61 -6.36
N GLU A 37 -3.72 3.85 -6.20
CA GLU A 37 -4.83 4.42 -6.95
C GLU A 37 -4.26 5.35 -8.04
N VAL A 38 -4.65 5.10 -9.28
CA VAL A 38 -4.12 5.83 -10.44
C VAL A 38 -5.28 6.20 -11.36
N PRO A 39 -5.40 7.46 -11.81
CA PRO A 39 -6.35 7.80 -12.86
C PRO A 39 -6.11 6.95 -14.11
N LEU A 40 -7.18 6.49 -14.78
CA LEU A 40 -7.06 5.65 -15.99
C LEU A 40 -6.18 6.31 -17.07
N LYS A 41 -6.25 7.63 -17.18
CA LYS A 41 -5.47 8.43 -18.16
C LYS A 41 -3.98 8.44 -17.88
N ASP A 42 -3.59 8.30 -16.62
CA ASP A 42 -2.21 8.41 -16.15
C ASP A 42 -1.61 7.02 -15.86
N TYR A 43 -2.39 5.96 -16.08
CA TYR A 43 -1.93 4.61 -15.86
C TYR A 43 -0.97 4.14 -16.95
N THR A 44 0.20 3.73 -16.48
CA THR A 44 1.27 3.17 -17.29
C THR A 44 2.02 2.15 -16.48
N LEU A 45 1.85 0.89 -16.87
CA LEU A 45 2.51 -0.22 -16.20
C LEU A 45 4.04 -0.11 -16.28
N THR A 46 4.55 0.42 -17.38
CA THR A 46 6.00 0.54 -17.59
C THR A 46 6.65 1.51 -16.62
N GLU A 47 6.01 2.63 -16.27
CA GLU A 47 6.58 3.55 -15.26
C GLU A 47 6.53 2.94 -13.87
N ILE A 48 5.41 2.29 -13.50
CA ILE A 48 5.28 1.57 -12.24
C ILE A 48 6.37 0.50 -12.12
N ALA A 49 6.55 -0.33 -13.16
CA ALA A 49 7.58 -1.37 -13.19
C ALA A 49 8.99 -0.78 -13.08
N ARG A 50 9.29 0.31 -13.82
CA ARG A 50 10.59 0.99 -13.73
C ARG A 50 10.87 1.53 -12.33
N ILE A 51 9.87 2.09 -11.66
CA ILE A 51 10.02 2.57 -10.28
C ILE A 51 10.34 1.39 -9.37
N VAL A 52 9.63 0.27 -9.52
CA VAL A 52 9.86 -0.92 -8.70
C VAL A 52 11.26 -1.50 -8.93
N GLU A 53 11.64 -1.73 -10.18
CA GLU A 53 12.93 -2.31 -10.57
C GLU A 53 14.11 -1.38 -10.21
N SER A 54 13.94 -0.06 -10.32
CA SER A 54 14.97 0.91 -9.92
C SER A 54 15.27 0.90 -8.41
N ASN A 55 14.33 0.39 -7.62
CA ASN A 55 14.48 0.17 -6.19
C ASN A 55 14.89 -1.28 -5.86
N ASN A 56 15.42 -2.01 -6.84
CA ASN A 56 15.99 -3.35 -6.70
C ASN A 56 14.98 -4.39 -6.16
N ALA A 57 13.69 -4.20 -6.48
CA ALA A 57 12.60 -5.12 -6.20
C ALA A 57 11.96 -5.60 -7.51
N HIS A 58 11.26 -6.72 -7.45
CA HIS A 58 10.54 -7.30 -8.58
C HIS A 58 9.06 -7.46 -8.27
N ILE A 59 8.23 -7.28 -9.30
CA ILE A 59 6.79 -7.51 -9.23
C ILE A 59 6.52 -8.99 -9.45
N THR A 60 6.12 -9.70 -8.39
CA THR A 60 5.79 -11.13 -8.42
C THR A 60 4.36 -11.38 -8.91
N ALA A 61 3.44 -10.48 -8.56
CA ALA A 61 2.08 -10.52 -9.06
C ALA A 61 1.51 -9.10 -9.18
N LEU A 62 0.63 -8.93 -10.17
CA LEU A 62 0.00 -7.65 -10.46
C LEU A 62 -1.47 -7.85 -10.77
N ASN A 63 -2.32 -7.00 -10.19
CA ASN A 63 -3.74 -6.96 -10.49
C ASN A 63 -4.20 -5.52 -10.69
N VAL A 64 -5.08 -5.29 -11.66
CA VAL A 64 -5.58 -3.95 -12.00
C VAL A 64 -7.09 -4.01 -12.06
N ILE A 65 -7.74 -3.15 -11.28
CA ILE A 65 -9.19 -3.13 -11.14
C ILE A 65 -9.68 -1.70 -11.40
N PRO A 66 -10.56 -1.49 -12.39
CA PRO A 66 -11.20 -0.20 -12.56
C PRO A 66 -12.21 0.08 -11.46
N ILE A 67 -12.18 1.30 -10.93
CA ILE A 67 -13.10 1.83 -9.92
C ILE A 67 -13.76 3.11 -10.43
N SER A 68 -14.77 3.60 -9.72
CA SER A 68 -15.45 4.87 -10.04
C SER A 68 -15.93 4.93 -11.50
N GLY A 69 -16.56 3.85 -11.98
CA GLY A 69 -17.05 3.77 -13.36
C GLY A 69 -15.96 3.70 -14.44
N GLY A 70 -14.70 3.47 -14.06
CA GLY A 70 -13.56 3.37 -14.97
C GLY A 70 -12.67 4.61 -15.02
N GLU A 71 -12.93 5.63 -14.21
CA GLU A 71 -12.09 6.84 -14.17
C GLU A 71 -10.75 6.62 -13.45
N PHE A 72 -10.73 5.70 -12.48
CA PHE A 72 -9.55 5.35 -11.69
C PHE A 72 -9.31 3.85 -11.72
N LEU A 73 -8.07 3.47 -11.49
CA LEU A 73 -7.58 2.11 -11.42
C LEU A 73 -6.94 1.87 -10.05
N LEU A 74 -7.32 0.78 -9.40
CA LEU A 74 -6.58 0.22 -8.30
C LEU A 74 -5.57 -0.78 -8.84
N VAL A 75 -4.29 -0.49 -8.64
CA VAL A 75 -3.17 -1.32 -9.06
C VAL A 75 -2.58 -1.97 -7.82
N SER A 76 -2.80 -3.27 -7.70
CA SER A 76 -2.25 -4.11 -6.63
C SER A 76 -0.94 -4.73 -7.11
N LEU A 77 0.13 -4.51 -6.35
CA LEU A 77 1.49 -4.92 -6.64
C LEU A 77 2.00 -5.79 -5.51
N LYS A 78 2.28 -7.05 -5.82
CA LYS A 78 2.95 -7.97 -4.90
C LYS A 78 4.42 -8.04 -5.25
N LEU A 79 5.27 -7.87 -4.25
CA LEU A 79 6.70 -7.65 -4.41
C LEU A 79 7.52 -8.74 -3.72
N ASP A 80 8.70 -9.02 -4.23
CA ASP A 80 9.66 -9.98 -3.65
C ASP A 80 10.51 -9.39 -2.50
N THR A 81 10.32 -8.11 -2.15
CA THR A 81 11.02 -7.45 -1.05
C THR A 81 10.28 -7.58 0.28
N ASP A 82 11.02 -7.61 1.39
CA ASP A 82 10.48 -7.60 2.75
C ASP A 82 10.23 -6.18 3.30
N ASP A 83 10.99 -5.19 2.81
CA ASP A 83 10.83 -3.75 3.13
C ASP A 83 10.40 -2.99 1.87
N VAL A 84 9.26 -2.27 1.97
CA VAL A 84 8.71 -1.42 0.91
C VAL A 84 8.86 0.08 1.20
N THR A 85 9.52 0.45 2.30
CA THR A 85 9.63 1.86 2.72
C THR A 85 10.29 2.74 1.65
N VAL A 86 11.30 2.22 0.95
CA VAL A 86 12.00 2.95 -0.13
C VAL A 86 11.11 3.06 -1.38
N LEU A 87 10.33 2.03 -1.67
CA LEU A 87 9.34 2.01 -2.74
C LEU A 87 8.22 3.01 -2.47
N LEU A 88 7.67 3.04 -1.26
CA LEU A 88 6.64 3.99 -0.85
C LEU A 88 7.10 5.43 -1.08
N ARG A 89 8.30 5.78 -0.60
CA ARG A 89 8.91 7.10 -0.83
C ARG A 89 9.10 7.41 -2.31
N SER A 90 9.46 6.41 -3.12
CA SER A 90 9.60 6.58 -4.56
C SER A 90 8.25 6.85 -5.22
N PHE A 91 7.22 6.06 -4.90
CA PHE A 91 5.86 6.27 -5.42
C PHE A 91 5.31 7.65 -5.05
N GLU A 92 5.49 8.09 -3.82
CA GLU A 92 5.14 9.46 -3.40
C GLU A 92 5.88 10.53 -4.20
N ARG A 93 7.20 10.35 -4.45
CA ARG A 93 8.00 11.28 -5.27
C ARG A 93 7.51 11.39 -6.71
N PHE A 94 7.02 10.29 -7.27
CA PHE A 94 6.44 10.25 -8.61
C PHE A 94 4.94 10.58 -8.61
N ASN A 95 4.42 11.10 -7.50
CA ASN A 95 3.06 11.58 -7.36
C ASN A 95 1.98 10.49 -7.53
N TYR A 96 2.32 9.24 -7.20
CA TYR A 96 1.36 8.14 -7.10
C TYR A 96 0.62 8.18 -5.76
N ASN A 97 -0.68 7.88 -5.79
CA ASN A 97 -1.49 7.78 -4.59
C ASN A 97 -1.41 6.35 -4.01
N VAL A 98 -0.72 6.18 -2.88
CA VAL A 98 -0.66 4.88 -2.18
C VAL A 98 -1.85 4.79 -1.23
N VAL A 99 -2.82 3.93 -1.55
CA VAL A 99 -4.03 3.75 -0.71
C VAL A 99 -3.82 2.72 0.40
N TYR A 100 -2.92 1.76 0.18
CA TYR A 100 -2.61 0.72 1.16
C TYR A 100 -1.24 0.10 0.89
N TYR A 101 -0.58 -0.37 1.94
CA TYR A 101 0.61 -1.20 1.82
C TYR A 101 0.71 -2.18 2.99
N PHE A 102 1.44 -3.27 2.76
CA PHE A 102 1.81 -4.27 3.74
C PHE A 102 3.27 -4.66 3.50
N MET A 103 4.07 -4.72 4.57
CA MET A 103 5.48 -5.13 4.52
C MET A 103 5.73 -6.20 5.56
N LYS A 104 6.63 -7.14 5.24
CA LYS A 104 6.95 -8.28 6.10
C LYS A 104 7.91 -7.89 7.21
N GLU A 105 8.97 -7.15 6.88
CA GLU A 105 9.85 -6.51 7.87
C GLU A 105 9.26 -5.16 8.24
N GLY A 106 8.23 -5.18 9.09
CA GLY A 106 7.67 -3.91 9.53
C GLY A 106 6.35 -3.95 10.27
N GLU A 107 6.35 -4.57 11.46
CA GLU A 107 5.73 -3.93 12.63
C GLU A 107 6.48 -2.62 12.99
N VAL A 108 6.77 -1.78 11.99
CA VAL A 108 7.57 -0.56 12.08
C VAL A 108 6.73 0.57 12.68
N THR A 109 5.41 0.43 12.77
CA THR A 109 4.57 1.40 13.49
C THR A 109 4.60 1.23 15.01
N ASP A 110 4.61 0.02 15.57
CA ASP A 110 4.46 -0.10 17.03
C ASP A 110 5.79 0.11 17.76
N LYS A 111 6.87 -0.51 17.28
CA LYS A 111 8.18 -0.43 17.97
C LYS A 111 8.88 0.93 17.84
N GLN A 112 8.66 1.65 16.74
CA GLN A 112 9.19 3.01 16.58
C GLN A 112 8.37 4.04 17.34
N LYS A 113 7.06 3.84 17.42
CA LYS A 113 6.15 4.67 18.20
C LYS A 113 6.35 4.46 19.70
N GLU A 114 6.59 3.23 20.14
CA GLU A 114 6.95 2.90 21.52
C GLU A 114 8.25 3.58 21.95
N ARG A 115 9.29 3.59 21.10
CA ARG A 115 10.54 4.34 21.36
C ARG A 115 10.35 5.86 21.37
N LEU A 116 9.46 6.39 20.53
CA LEU A 116 9.14 7.82 20.51
C LEU A 116 8.35 8.21 21.76
N ASP A 117 7.40 7.38 22.19
CA ASP A 117 6.61 7.57 23.41
C ASP A 117 7.49 7.45 24.66
N GLU A 118 8.44 6.51 24.70
CA GLU A 118 9.47 6.43 25.74
C GLU A 118 10.31 7.70 25.82
N LEU A 119 10.77 8.23 24.67
CA LEU A 119 11.51 9.49 24.62
C LEU A 119 10.69 10.67 25.16
N MET A 120 9.42 10.78 24.77
CA MET A 120 8.51 11.83 25.22
C MET A 120 8.18 11.71 26.71
N TYR A 121 8.14 10.49 27.25
CA TYR A 121 7.96 10.24 28.69
C TYR A 121 9.15 10.79 29.49
N TYR A 122 10.39 10.56 29.04
CA TYR A 122 11.58 11.10 29.71
C TYR A 122 11.71 12.63 29.63
N LEU A 123 11.17 13.26 28.59
CA LEU A 123 11.23 14.72 28.42
C LEU A 123 10.16 15.48 29.23
N ASN A 124 9.08 14.81 29.62
CA ASN A 124 7.98 15.41 30.38
C ASN A 124 8.07 15.15 31.90
N MET A 125 9.16 14.56 32.36
CA MET A 125 9.48 14.34 33.78
C MET A 125 10.50 15.38 34.26
#